data_AF-A0A945CHV0-F1
#
_entry.id   AF-A0A945CHV0-F1
#
_cell.length_a   1.000
_cell.length_b   1.000
_cell.length_c   1.000
_cell.angle_alpha   90.00
_cell.angle_beta   90.00
_cell.angle_gamma   90.00
#
_symmetry.space_group_name_H-M   'P 1'
#
loop_
_entity.id
_entity.type
_entity.pdbx_description
1 polymer ?
#
loop_
_entity_poly.entity_id
_entity_poly.type
_entity_poly.pdbx_seq_one_letter_code
_entity_poly.pdbx_strand_id
1 'polypeptide(L)' 'MKQWLTFWRGVAALVLAFGLYATFVRFVHGLGASTNLSDGFPWGIWIGFDVLVGVGL' A
#
# COMPACT_ATOMS: atom_id res chain seq x y z
N MET A 1 19.58 -10.36 -28.50
CA MET A 1 19.39 -10.59 -27.06
C MET A 1 18.36 -9.60 -26.55
N LYS A 2 17.20 -10.05 -26.05
CA LYS A 2 16.08 -9.19 -25.67
C LYS A 2 16.34 -8.68 -24.24
N GLN A 3 16.54 -7.38 -24.05
CA GLN A 3 16.74 -6.77 -22.73
C GLN A 3 15.48 -7.00 -21.87
N TRP A 4 15.53 -7.99 -20.98
CA TRP A 4 14.40 -8.43 -20.18
C TRP A 4 14.17 -7.54 -18.94
N LEU A 5 15.24 -6.89 -18.47
CA LEU A 5 15.24 -5.88 -17.41
C LEU A 5 15.51 -4.51 -18.04
N THR A 6 14.44 -3.77 -18.28
CA THR A 6 14.54 -2.31 -18.50
C THR A 6 14.41 -1.62 -17.15
N PHE A 7 14.98 -0.41 -17.01
CA PHE A 7 14.91 0.38 -15.78
C PHE A 7 13.48 0.39 -15.18
N TRP A 8 12.48 0.71 -16.02
CA TRP A 8 11.07 0.74 -15.61
C TRP A 8 10.51 -0.62 -15.19
N ARG A 9 10.93 -1.72 -15.83
CA ARG A 9 10.51 -3.06 -15.42
C ARG A 9 11.12 -3.47 -14.08
N GLY A 10 12.36 -3.04 -13.81
CA GLY A 10 12.99 -3.19 -12.50
C GLY A 10 12.25 -2.42 -11.41
N VAL A 11 11.91 -1.15 -11.67
CA VAL A 11 11.12 -0.32 -10.74
C VAL A 11 9.75 -0.95 -10.48
N ALA A 12 9.03 -1.37 -11.53
CA ALA A 12 7.73 -2.00 -11.39
C ALA A 12 7.79 -3.30 -10.57
N ALA A 13 8.80 -4.15 -10.83
CA ALA A 13 9.01 -5.38 -10.07
C ALA A 13 9.27 -5.10 -8.58
N LEU A 14 10.05 -4.06 -8.28
CA LEU A 14 10.36 -3.65 -6.92
C LEU A 14 9.11 -3.13 -6.20
N VAL A 15 8.32 -2.27 -6.83
CA VAL A 15 7.03 -1.79 -6.27
C VAL A 15 6.09 -2.96 -5.98
N LEU A 16 5.95 -3.91 -6.91
CA LEU A 16 5.11 -5.09 -6.71
C LEU A 16 5.62 -5.99 -5.57
N ALA A 17 6.93 -6.16 -5.44
CA ALA A 17 7.52 -6.94 -4.34
C ALA A 17 7.20 -6.31 -2.98
N PHE A 18 7.36 -4.99 -2.84
CA PHE A 18 6.99 -4.28 -1.61
C PHE A 18 5.48 -4.31 -1.37
N GLY A 19 4.65 -4.20 -2.42
CA GLY A 19 3.20 -4.33 -2.33
C GLY A 19 2.75 -5.70 -1.82
N LEU A 20 3.38 -6.78 -2.30
CA LEU A 20 3.15 -8.14 -1.82
C LEU A 20 3.56 -8.31 -0.36
N TYR A 21 4.72 -7.77 0.02
CA TYR A 21 5.16 -7.78 1.41
C TYR A 21 4.18 -7.04 2.34
N ALA A 22 3.75 -5.83 1.96
CA ALA A 22 2.77 -5.05 2.73
C ALA A 22 1.43 -5.79 2.85
N THR A 23 1.00 -6.46 1.78
CA THR A 23 -0.22 -7.29 1.76
C THR A 23 -0.09 -8.45 2.74
N PHE A 24 1.03 -9.16 2.72
CA PHE A 24 1.31 -10.25 3.66
C PHE A 24 1.26 -9.77 5.12
N VAL A 25 1.97 -8.67 5.44
CA VAL A 25 1.96 -8.10 6.79
C VAL A 25 0.54 -7.72 7.21
N ARG A 26 -0.25 -7.15 6.32
CA ARG A 26 -1.63 -6.73 6.60
C ARG A 26 -2.56 -7.88 6.95
N PHE A 27 -2.47 -9.00 6.24
CA PHE A 27 -3.34 -10.15 6.49
C PHE A 27 -2.85 -11.05 7.64
N VAL A 28 -1.55 -11.08 7.92
CA VAL A 28 -0.98 -11.94 8.99
C VAL A 28 -0.87 -11.22 10.32
N HIS A 29 -0.45 -9.95 10.33
CA HIS A 29 -0.21 -9.17 11.55
C HIS A 29 -1.33 -8.16 11.84
N GLY A 30 -2.31 -8.04 10.95
CA GLY A 30 -3.48 -7.19 11.12
C GLY A 30 -3.26 -5.71 10.78
N LEU A 31 -4.28 -4.91 11.09
CA LEU A 31 -4.36 -3.50 10.73
C LEU A 31 -3.39 -2.63 11.56
N GLY A 32 -3.28 -2.88 12.87
CA GLY A 32 -2.40 -2.11 13.75
C GLY A 32 -0.93 -2.18 13.28
N ALA A 33 -0.43 -3.39 13.01
CA ALA A 33 0.95 -3.58 12.55
C ALA A 33 1.22 -3.07 11.13
N SER A 34 0.22 -3.15 10.23
CA SER A 34 0.40 -2.76 8.82
C SER A 34 0.21 -1.26 8.57
N THR A 35 -0.61 -0.58 9.36
CA THR A 35 -0.98 0.83 9.12
C THR A 35 -0.71 1.75 10.31
N ASN A 36 -0.12 1.22 11.40
CA ASN A 36 0.14 1.95 12.64
C ASN A 36 -1.13 2.62 13.22
N LEU A 37 -2.29 1.98 13.02
CA LEU A 37 -3.56 2.44 13.59
C LEU A 37 -3.70 1.93 15.02
N SER A 38 -4.44 2.70 15.82
CA SER A 38 -4.74 2.36 17.22
C SER A 38 -6.22 2.56 17.49
N ASP A 39 -6.72 2.05 18.61
CA ASP A 39 -8.12 2.22 19.01
C ASP A 39 -8.50 3.70 19.23
N GLY A 40 -7.53 4.56 19.57
CA GLY A 40 -7.73 6.01 19.70
C GLY A 40 -7.73 6.76 18.36
N PHE A 41 -7.12 6.18 17.32
CA PHE A 41 -7.14 6.73 15.97
C PHE A 41 -7.24 5.59 14.94
N PRO A 42 -8.46 5.05 14.72
CA PRO A 42 -8.65 3.91 13.85
C PRO A 42 -8.78 4.30 12.36
N TRP A 43 -8.60 5.58 12.03
CA TRP A 43 -8.86 6.15 10.71
C TRP A 43 -7.56 6.30 9.94
N GLY A 44 -7.34 5.44 8.95
CA GLY A 44 -6.16 5.52 8.08
C GLY A 44 -6.20 6.70 7.12
N ILE A 45 -5.05 6.95 6.47
CA ILE A 45 -4.91 8.01 5.45
C ILE A 45 -5.89 7.86 4.28
N TRP A 46 -6.34 6.63 3.99
CA TRP A 46 -7.32 6.36 2.94
C TRP A 46 -8.67 7.01 3.21
N ILE A 47 -9.13 7.10 4.46
CA ILE A 47 -10.41 7.78 4.76
C ILE A 47 -10.29 9.28 4.47
N GLY A 48 -9.16 9.90 4.84
CA GLY A 48 -8.91 11.31 4.51
C GLY A 48 -8.86 11.53 2.99
N PHE A 49 -8.24 10.61 2.26
CA PHE A 49 -8.21 10.65 0.80
C PHE A 49 -9.61 10.48 0.17
N ASP A 50 -10.41 9.54 0.66
CA ASP A 50 -11.79 9.32 0.20
C ASP A 50 -12.68 10.56 0.43
N VAL A 51 -12.46 11.28 1.53
CA VAL A 51 -13.15 12.56 1.80
C VAL A 51 -12.71 13.66 0.83
N LEU A 52 -11.41 13.74 0.51
CA LEU A 52 -10.88 14.73 -0.43
C LEU A 52 -11.30 14.48 -1.87
N VAL A 53 -11.46 13.22 -2.28
CA VAL A 53 -11.66 12.83 -3.68
C VAL A 53 -13.08 12.37 -3.99
N GLY A 54 -13.88 11.90 -3.03
CA GLY A 54 -15.12 11.18 -3.30
C GLY A 54 -16.36 11.50 -2.45
N VAL A 55 -16.22 11.92 -1.18
CA VAL A 55 -17.41 12.13 -0.31
C VAL A 55 -18.12 13.48 -0.56
N GLY A 56 -17.46 14.42 -1.24
CA GLY A 56 -17.99 15.77 -1.50
C GLY A 56 -18.54 16.02 -2.92
N LEU A 57 -18.93 14.99 -3.67
CA LEU A 57 -19.47 15.10 -5.04
C LEU A 57 -20.88 14.51 -5.16
#